data_AF-A0A075MJK2-F1
#
_entry.id   AF-A0A075MJK2-F1
#
_cell.length_a   1.000
_cell.length_b   1.000
_cell.length_c   1.000
_cell.angle_alpha   90.00
_cell.angle_beta   90.00
_cell.angle_gamma   90.00
#
_symmetry.space_group_name_H-M   'P 1'
#
loop_
_entity.id
_entity.type
_entity.pdbx_description
1 polymer ?
#
loop_
_entity_poly.entity_id
_entity_poly.type
_entity_poly.pdbx_seq_one_letter_code
_entity_poly.pdbx_strand_id
1 'polypeptide(L)'
;MARDQKHRETLYRYNSETKENEFVTQSSPNAIEPEVWQYKEGKGGGANEAGKLGGVYQSFTRTALFKQDPNPAKNIAEFLASQMHRSTHPEHQAEVFFAKVTDETGKPTHPYIASIFFNNYQGDLFKYAYTSKGLIPPKDRPKLIGTKNLIASTFEIENTTTLINEVLSSSPGFAESVVPRLLTNDMDMHSGNLGVKVENGMKIIVSIDFGGANASLEEKIHPHSHTRHIPGLGPTNHFREYGRKYKITPTFVAECDKVAKHDYTETIDDAFKKIAEYNNFKAIKAFGELLGVPTKQLRIPNTEVNKEKLTGIIKEYYKVIIKARQEDLSKFSAQIKTDLCLKNYKESGELSYNNAKEEVITLHQVIKEHKEYFTAILKGEEKLKFRDKDNLKNYREFKETVLSTAEEALGIERKYNITDTLLKGLDSVDLKVSEVLNSIKFMLFPSRTLPKQEGEFIENALGFSDNPVYEAKLSSKTELKIDALQQTTSQLPKTGEHTKLGLASSPATIKRFTTTTNLADNQSAFKNTQPSKIEGLENIITRAWNRIKSFTGSLNEKFISENNGSKER
;
A
#
# COMPACT_ATOMS: atom_id res chain seq x y z
N MET A 1 -39.15 17.05 32.48
CA MET A 1 -38.11 16.64 31.51
C MET A 1 -38.73 15.57 30.62
N ALA A 2 -38.85 15.80 29.31
CA ALA A 2 -39.50 14.84 28.42
C ALA A 2 -38.59 13.63 28.16
N ARG A 3 -39.15 12.42 28.22
CA ARG A 3 -38.44 11.19 27.85
C ARG A 3 -38.41 11.05 26.33
N ASP A 4 -37.38 11.58 25.69
CA ASP A 4 -37.07 11.18 24.31
C ASP A 4 -36.25 9.88 24.36
N GLN A 5 -36.94 8.77 24.16
CA GLN A 5 -36.42 7.43 24.41
C GLN A 5 -36.03 6.69 23.11
N LYS A 6 -35.81 7.43 22.01
CA LYS A 6 -35.76 6.83 20.66
C LYS A 6 -34.48 7.00 19.84
N HIS A 7 -33.49 7.77 20.29
CA HIS A 7 -32.25 8.01 19.53
C HIS A 7 -30.98 7.74 20.35
N ARG A 8 -30.20 6.74 19.91
CA ARG A 8 -28.89 6.35 20.46
C ARG A 8 -27.83 7.40 20.10
N GLU A 9 -27.79 8.49 20.86
CA GLU A 9 -26.82 9.56 20.66
C GLU A 9 -25.67 9.49 21.67
N THR A 10 -24.48 9.90 21.22
CA THR A 10 -23.35 10.23 22.10
C THR A 10 -23.25 11.74 22.19
N LEU A 11 -23.54 12.32 23.35
CA LEU A 11 -23.60 13.75 23.58
C LEU A 11 -22.42 14.22 24.43
N TYR A 12 -21.72 15.24 23.95
CA TYR A 12 -20.77 15.99 24.77
C TYR A 12 -21.51 16.95 25.72
N ARG A 13 -21.17 16.94 27.01
CA ARG A 13 -21.75 17.81 28.03
C ARG A 13 -20.66 18.36 28.95
N TYR A 14 -20.73 19.66 29.25
CA TYR A 14 -20.00 20.24 30.37
C TYR A 14 -20.69 19.85 31.69
N ASN A 15 -19.98 19.17 32.58
CA ASN A 15 -20.47 18.83 33.90
C ASN A 15 -20.16 19.97 34.88
N SER A 16 -21.21 20.64 35.35
CA SER A 16 -21.11 21.79 36.24
C SER A 16 -20.62 21.44 37.66
N GLU A 17 -20.74 20.19 38.08
CA GLU A 17 -20.36 19.72 39.41
C GLU A 17 -18.87 19.38 39.48
N THR A 18 -18.37 18.63 38.50
CA THR A 18 -16.93 18.32 38.37
C THR A 18 -16.12 19.48 37.77
N LYS A 19 -16.78 20.40 37.05
CA LYS A 19 -16.17 21.41 36.16
C LYS A 19 -15.36 20.80 35.01
N GLU A 20 -15.64 19.55 34.68
CA GLU A 20 -14.98 18.80 33.62
C GLU A 20 -15.89 18.62 32.39
N ASN A 21 -15.27 18.19 31.31
CA ASN A 21 -15.89 17.98 30.01
C ASN A 21 -16.08 16.47 29.79
N GLU A 22 -17.32 16.03 29.65
CA GLU A 22 -17.69 14.62 29.56
C GLU A 22 -18.32 14.30 28.19
N PHE A 23 -17.95 13.16 27.61
CA PHE A 23 -18.78 12.54 26.56
C PHE A 23 -19.71 11.52 27.23
N VAL A 24 -21.00 11.59 26.94
CA VAL A 24 -22.02 10.67 27.44
C VAL A 24 -22.55 9.86 26.25
N THR A 25 -22.16 8.60 26.12
CA THR A 25 -22.72 7.71 25.09
C THR A 25 -24.01 7.08 25.63
N GLN A 26 -25.11 7.09 24.86
CA GLN A 26 -26.07 6.00 25.04
C GLN A 26 -25.39 4.72 24.58
N SER A 27 -25.05 3.89 25.56
CA SER A 27 -24.31 2.65 25.44
C SER A 27 -25.02 1.60 24.57
N SER A 28 -24.32 0.48 24.33
CA SER A 28 -24.82 -0.71 23.62
C SER A 28 -26.28 -1.04 23.97
N PRO A 29 -27.11 -1.58 23.03
CA PRO A 29 -28.54 -1.86 23.25
C PRO A 29 -28.92 -2.71 24.48
N ASN A 30 -27.95 -3.34 25.15
CA ASN A 30 -28.14 -4.14 26.36
C ASN A 30 -27.63 -3.47 27.65
N ALA A 31 -27.07 -2.27 27.59
CA ALA A 31 -26.50 -1.57 28.73
C ALA A 31 -27.53 -0.63 29.38
N ILE A 32 -27.66 -0.74 30.71
CA ILE A 32 -28.76 -0.18 31.51
C ILE A 32 -28.61 1.34 31.75
N GLU A 33 -27.38 1.85 31.70
CA GLU A 33 -27.04 3.26 31.93
C GLU A 33 -26.06 3.77 30.86
N PRO A 34 -26.17 5.05 30.43
CA PRO A 34 -25.26 5.63 29.46
C PRO A 34 -23.82 5.62 29.97
N GLU A 35 -22.88 5.30 29.08
CA GLU A 35 -21.45 5.20 29.43
C GLU A 35 -20.84 6.61 29.38
N VAL A 36 -20.47 7.10 30.57
CA VAL A 36 -19.78 8.38 30.75
C VAL A 36 -18.28 8.21 30.52
N TRP A 37 -17.71 9.11 29.74
CA TRP A 37 -16.30 9.14 29.36
C TRP A 37 -15.62 10.36 29.96
N GLN A 38 -14.70 10.12 30.88
CA GLN A 38 -13.89 11.14 31.54
C GLN A 38 -12.59 11.36 30.76
N TYR A 39 -12.17 12.62 30.64
CA TYR A 39 -10.89 12.95 30.00
C TYR A 39 -9.73 12.45 30.87
N LYS A 40 -8.76 11.78 30.24
CA LYS A 40 -7.59 11.21 30.93
C LYS A 40 -6.32 11.98 30.59
N GLU A 41 -6.02 12.13 29.30
CA GLU A 41 -4.80 12.77 28.83
C GLU A 41 -4.92 13.23 27.37
N GLY A 42 -4.01 14.10 26.94
CA GLY A 42 -3.95 14.56 25.56
C GLY A 42 -3.50 13.45 24.60
N LYS A 43 -3.82 13.59 23.30
CA LYS A 43 -3.36 12.64 22.28
C LYS A 43 -1.84 12.66 22.14
N GLY A 44 -1.19 11.57 22.57
CA GLY A 44 0.25 11.35 22.40
C GLY A 44 0.64 10.94 20.98
N GLY A 45 0.95 11.92 20.12
CA GLY A 45 1.56 11.71 18.79
C GLY A 45 0.57 11.52 17.63
N GLY A 46 1.11 11.12 16.47
CA GLY A 46 0.41 11.12 15.18
C GLY A 46 0.62 12.41 14.38
N ALA A 47 0.19 12.42 13.11
CA ALA A 47 0.42 13.56 12.20
C ALA A 47 -0.50 14.77 12.45
N ASN A 48 -1.72 14.52 12.96
CA ASN A 48 -2.74 15.53 13.22
C ASN A 48 -3.05 15.61 14.72
N GLU A 49 -3.34 16.81 15.21
CA GLU A 49 -3.91 17.02 16.55
C GLU A 49 -5.27 16.31 16.71
N ALA A 50 -5.77 16.21 17.93
CA ALA A 50 -7.02 15.53 18.22
C ALA A 50 -8.28 16.41 18.01
N GLY A 51 -8.12 17.72 17.79
CA GLY A 51 -9.18 18.72 17.90
C GLY A 51 -9.31 19.28 19.32
N LYS A 52 -10.05 20.39 19.50
CA LYS A 52 -10.19 21.13 20.77
C LYS A 52 -10.61 20.24 21.95
N LEU A 53 -11.41 19.20 21.68
CA LEU A 53 -11.99 18.28 22.67
C LEU A 53 -11.48 16.84 22.48
N GLY A 54 -10.37 16.68 21.76
CA GLY A 54 -9.81 15.37 21.47
C GLY A 54 -8.74 14.98 22.48
N GLY A 55 -8.63 13.68 22.73
CA GLY A 55 -7.75 13.12 23.74
C GLY A 55 -8.06 11.66 24.03
N VAL A 56 -7.34 11.11 24.99
CA VAL A 56 -7.66 9.81 25.58
C VAL A 56 -8.72 10.02 26.65
N TYR A 57 -9.80 9.27 26.53
CA TYR A 57 -10.91 9.24 27.49
C TYR A 57 -11.06 7.84 28.06
N GLN A 58 -11.54 7.74 29.30
CA GLN A 58 -11.78 6.49 30.00
C GLN A 58 -13.22 6.44 30.53
N SER A 59 -13.90 5.32 30.30
CA SER A 59 -15.15 4.95 30.94
C SER A 59 -14.89 3.92 32.06
N PHE A 60 -15.96 3.46 32.72
CA PHE A 60 -15.84 2.40 33.73
C PHE A 60 -15.22 1.09 33.18
N THR A 61 -15.44 0.77 31.90
CA THR A 61 -15.03 -0.51 31.31
C THR A 61 -14.04 -0.39 30.14
N ARG A 62 -13.87 0.80 29.54
CA ARG A 62 -13.16 0.98 28.28
C ARG A 62 -12.30 2.25 28.27
N THR A 63 -11.34 2.31 27.36
CA THR A 63 -10.58 3.53 27.05
C THR A 63 -10.72 3.82 25.56
N ALA A 64 -10.79 5.09 25.16
CA ALA A 64 -10.97 5.51 23.78
C ALA A 64 -10.11 6.72 23.43
N LEU A 65 -9.66 6.80 22.18
CA LEU A 65 -9.15 8.03 21.58
C LEU A 65 -10.28 8.76 20.87
N PHE A 66 -10.71 9.89 21.42
CA PHE A 66 -11.57 10.83 20.72
C PHE A 66 -10.70 11.75 19.86
N LYS A 67 -10.94 11.77 18.55
CA LYS A 67 -10.25 12.66 17.60
C LYS A 67 -11.19 13.26 16.57
N GLN A 68 -10.82 14.41 16.04
CA GLN A 68 -11.49 15.09 14.94
C GLN A 68 -10.44 15.54 13.93
N ASP A 69 -10.36 14.85 12.78
CA ASP A 69 -9.48 15.29 11.70
C ASP A 69 -9.99 16.61 11.07
N PRO A 70 -9.09 17.57 10.76
CA PRO A 70 -9.46 18.81 10.05
C PRO A 70 -10.14 18.56 8.69
N ASN A 71 -9.86 17.42 8.04
CA ASN A 71 -10.62 16.96 6.89
C ASN A 71 -11.77 16.05 7.34
N PRO A 72 -13.03 16.52 7.28
CA PRO A 72 -14.18 15.75 7.75
C PRO A 72 -14.40 14.43 6.99
N ALA A 73 -13.88 14.32 5.76
CA ALA A 73 -13.92 13.09 4.98
C ALA A 73 -13.15 11.93 5.63
N LYS A 74 -12.06 12.22 6.35
CA LYS A 74 -11.26 11.19 7.03
C LYS A 74 -11.99 10.59 8.23
N ASN A 75 -12.75 11.39 8.98
CA ASN A 75 -13.58 10.89 10.08
C ASN A 75 -14.64 9.91 9.55
N ILE A 76 -15.25 10.18 8.39
CA ILE A 76 -16.18 9.27 7.71
C ILE A 76 -15.46 8.02 7.22
N ALA A 77 -14.29 8.17 6.59
CA ALA A 77 -13.50 7.05 6.07
C ALA A 77 -13.06 6.08 7.17
N GLU A 78 -12.60 6.59 8.32
CA GLU A 78 -12.17 5.79 9.46
C GLU A 78 -13.33 5.05 10.13
N PHE A 79 -14.48 5.72 10.30
CA PHE A 79 -15.70 5.08 10.79
C PHE A 79 -16.13 3.93 9.87
N LEU A 80 -16.26 4.20 8.55
CA LEU A 80 -16.71 3.20 7.57
C LEU A 80 -15.73 2.03 7.49
N ALA A 81 -14.42 2.29 7.49
CA ALA A 81 -13.41 1.25 7.48
C ALA A 81 -13.51 0.35 8.72
N SER A 82 -13.64 0.93 9.91
CA SER A 82 -13.87 0.15 11.15
C SER A 82 -15.11 -0.74 11.07
N GLN A 83 -16.24 -0.25 10.55
CA GLN A 83 -17.44 -1.09 10.39
C GLN A 83 -17.17 -2.29 9.45
N MET A 84 -16.53 -2.03 8.31
CA MET A 84 -16.17 -3.06 7.33
C MET A 84 -15.16 -4.08 7.88
N HIS A 85 -14.15 -3.62 8.61
CA HIS A 85 -13.13 -4.54 9.15
C HIS A 85 -13.69 -5.38 10.29
N ARG A 86 -14.56 -4.80 11.14
CA ARG A 86 -15.19 -5.48 12.26
C ARG A 86 -16.34 -6.41 11.89
N SER A 87 -16.93 -6.30 10.68
CA SER A 87 -17.93 -7.29 10.24
C SER A 87 -17.29 -8.67 9.96
N THR A 88 -15.97 -8.70 9.72
CA THR A 88 -15.20 -9.95 9.56
C THR A 88 -14.37 -10.30 10.80
N HIS A 89 -13.76 -9.32 11.49
CA HIS A 89 -12.88 -9.55 12.66
C HIS A 89 -13.03 -8.49 13.75
N PRO A 90 -14.13 -8.49 14.52
CA PRO A 90 -14.35 -7.52 15.60
C PRO A 90 -13.27 -7.55 16.69
N GLU A 91 -12.58 -8.67 16.87
CA GLU A 91 -11.55 -8.95 17.87
C GLU A 91 -10.13 -8.49 17.45
N HIS A 92 -9.90 -8.26 16.16
CA HIS A 92 -8.63 -7.75 15.60
C HIS A 92 -8.70 -6.27 15.18
N GLN A 93 -9.89 -5.67 15.14
CA GLN A 93 -10.12 -4.37 14.50
C GLN A 93 -10.80 -3.38 15.46
N ALA A 94 -10.19 -2.20 15.64
CA ALA A 94 -10.64 -1.20 16.61
C ALA A 94 -12.08 -0.73 16.35
N GLU A 95 -12.88 -0.59 17.40
CA GLU A 95 -14.23 -0.03 17.31
C GLU A 95 -14.14 1.47 17.05
N VAL A 96 -14.79 1.97 16.01
CA VAL A 96 -14.93 3.41 15.76
C VAL A 96 -16.40 3.77 15.65
N PHE A 97 -16.82 4.79 16.40
CA PHE A 97 -18.15 5.38 16.29
C PHE A 97 -18.09 6.91 16.28
N PHE A 98 -19.13 7.56 15.76
CA PHE A 98 -19.26 9.01 15.80
C PHE A 98 -19.73 9.50 17.18
N ALA A 99 -19.08 10.53 17.70
CA ALA A 99 -19.49 11.27 18.87
C ALA A 99 -20.02 12.66 18.45
N LYS A 100 -21.25 12.98 18.87
CA LYS A 100 -21.91 14.26 18.56
C LYS A 100 -21.49 15.30 19.59
N VAL A 101 -20.85 16.36 19.10
CA VAL A 101 -20.49 17.52 19.90
C VAL A 101 -21.43 18.67 19.50
N THR A 102 -21.91 19.40 20.49
CA THR A 102 -22.55 20.71 20.28
C THR A 102 -21.61 21.82 20.73
N ASP A 103 -21.64 22.95 20.05
CA ASP A 103 -20.95 24.15 20.50
C ASP A 103 -21.64 24.78 21.73
N GLU A 104 -21.05 25.87 22.23
CA GLU A 104 -21.54 26.65 23.38
C GLU A 104 -22.95 27.26 23.13
N THR A 105 -23.42 27.28 21.87
CA THR A 105 -24.77 27.72 21.47
C THR A 105 -25.75 26.55 21.25
N GLY A 106 -25.32 25.31 21.55
CA GLY A 106 -26.11 24.09 21.35
C GLY A 106 -26.18 23.61 19.90
N LYS A 107 -25.44 24.22 18.96
CA LYS A 107 -25.46 23.80 17.55
C LYS A 107 -24.54 22.60 17.33
N PRO A 108 -24.95 21.59 16.54
CA PRO A 108 -24.07 20.47 16.19
C PRO A 108 -22.81 20.97 15.47
N THR A 109 -21.63 20.62 15.99
CA THR A 109 -20.38 20.79 15.26
C THR A 109 -20.20 19.62 14.29
N HIS A 110 -19.09 19.60 13.54
CA HIS A 110 -18.66 18.35 12.91
C HIS A 110 -18.47 17.27 14.01
N PRO A 111 -18.85 16.00 13.79
CA PRO A 111 -18.63 14.95 14.77
C PRO A 111 -17.15 14.72 15.07
N TYR A 112 -16.89 14.22 16.27
CA TYR A 112 -15.67 13.51 16.61
C TYR A 112 -15.85 12.03 16.24
N ILE A 113 -14.74 11.32 16.10
CA ILE A 113 -14.72 9.86 16.10
C ILE A 113 -14.06 9.38 17.39
N ALA A 114 -14.68 8.40 18.04
CA ALA A 114 -14.14 7.70 19.19
C ALA A 114 -13.62 6.35 18.72
N SER A 115 -12.30 6.13 18.81
CA SER A 115 -11.66 4.85 18.55
C SER A 115 -11.41 4.14 19.87
N ILE A 116 -12.13 3.04 20.13
CA ILE A 116 -11.98 2.24 21.35
C ILE A 116 -10.66 1.46 21.29
N PHE A 117 -9.84 1.60 22.33
CA PHE A 117 -8.68 0.74 22.53
C PHE A 117 -9.12 -0.67 22.93
N PHE A 118 -8.40 -1.68 22.46
CA PHE A 118 -8.63 -3.06 22.88
C PHE A 118 -8.41 -3.21 24.39
N ASN A 119 -9.25 -4.01 25.03
CA ASN A 119 -8.98 -4.47 26.39
C ASN A 119 -7.61 -5.19 26.41
N ASN A 120 -6.82 -4.92 27.45
CA ASN A 120 -5.45 -5.44 27.60
C ASN A 120 -4.49 -5.09 26.44
N TYR A 121 -4.73 -4.00 25.71
CA TYR A 121 -3.79 -3.48 24.72
C TYR A 121 -2.44 -3.14 25.37
N GLN A 122 -1.35 -3.73 24.86
CA GLN A 122 0.01 -3.57 25.38
C GLN A 122 0.82 -2.52 24.61
N GLY A 123 0.21 -1.87 23.61
CA GLY A 123 0.82 -0.83 22.79
C GLY A 123 0.88 -1.18 21.31
N ASP A 124 1.31 -0.19 20.53
CA ASP A 124 1.61 -0.36 19.11
C ASP A 124 2.80 -1.31 18.91
N LEU A 125 2.89 -1.92 17.73
CA LEU A 125 3.83 -2.99 17.42
C LEU A 125 5.29 -2.54 17.60
N PHE A 126 5.59 -1.27 17.34
CA PHE A 126 6.91 -0.69 17.64
C PHE A 126 7.15 -0.61 19.15
N LYS A 127 6.27 0.04 19.93
CA LYS A 127 6.45 0.15 21.40
C LYS A 127 6.53 -1.22 22.06
N TYR A 128 5.62 -2.13 21.70
CA TYR A 128 5.54 -3.48 22.27
C TYR A 128 6.80 -4.32 21.98
N ALA A 129 7.37 -4.19 20.79
CA ALA A 129 8.60 -4.89 20.42
C ALA A 129 9.79 -4.54 21.33
N TYR A 130 9.87 -3.30 21.85
CA TYR A 130 10.86 -2.91 22.86
C TYR A 130 10.45 -3.33 24.28
N THR A 131 9.24 -2.97 24.71
CA THR A 131 8.83 -3.18 26.11
C THR A 131 8.72 -4.66 26.48
N SER A 132 8.38 -5.54 25.53
CA SER A 132 8.39 -7.00 25.73
C SER A 132 9.79 -7.61 25.95
N LYS A 133 10.87 -6.82 25.76
CA LYS A 133 12.25 -7.17 26.11
C LYS A 133 12.78 -6.40 27.33
N GLY A 134 11.93 -5.63 28.01
CA GLY A 134 12.37 -4.71 29.07
C GLY A 134 13.17 -3.50 28.54
N LEU A 135 13.10 -3.22 27.23
CA LEU A 135 13.80 -2.08 26.61
C LEU A 135 12.88 -0.85 26.57
N ILE A 136 13.49 0.34 26.66
CA ILE A 136 12.79 1.61 26.48
C ILE A 136 12.68 1.87 24.96
N PRO A 137 11.47 2.07 24.39
CA PRO A 137 11.34 2.40 22.98
C PRO A 137 11.91 3.79 22.68
N PRO A 138 12.65 3.98 21.57
CA PRO A 138 13.07 5.29 21.11
C PRO A 138 11.90 6.26 20.96
N LYS A 139 12.14 7.54 21.26
CA LYS A 139 11.12 8.61 21.17
C LYS A 139 10.59 8.77 19.74
N ASP A 140 11.48 8.71 18.76
CA ASP A 140 11.16 8.82 17.35
C ASP A 140 11.05 7.42 16.71
N ARG A 141 9.92 7.16 16.05
CA ARG A 141 9.72 5.92 15.29
C ARG A 141 10.55 5.97 13.99
N PRO A 142 11.17 4.86 13.53
CA PRO A 142 11.76 4.80 12.20
C PRO A 142 10.67 5.02 11.15
N LYS A 143 10.91 5.95 10.21
CA LYS A 143 9.92 6.36 9.19
C LYS A 143 9.63 5.28 8.14
N LEU A 144 10.51 4.28 8.02
CA LEU A 144 10.41 3.13 7.11
C LEU A 144 11.08 1.93 7.78
N ILE A 145 10.35 0.84 8.00
CA ILE A 145 10.91 -0.42 8.55
C ILE A 145 11.62 -1.22 7.43
N GLY A 146 11.27 -0.96 6.17
CA GLY A 146 11.75 -1.70 5.00
C GLY A 146 13.12 -1.29 4.42
N THR A 147 13.69 -0.14 4.81
CA THR A 147 14.97 0.36 4.26
C THR A 147 16.19 -0.30 4.92
N LYS A 148 16.43 -1.57 4.59
CA LYS A 148 17.42 -2.41 5.28
C LYS A 148 18.89 -1.94 5.25
N ASN A 149 19.35 -1.16 4.26
CA ASN A 149 20.79 -1.16 3.90
C ASN A 149 21.57 0.17 4.01
N LEU A 150 21.01 1.28 4.53
CA LEU A 150 21.79 2.54 4.64
C LEU A 150 21.77 3.26 6.00
N ILE A 151 20.85 2.90 6.89
CA ILE A 151 20.67 3.54 8.20
C ILE A 151 20.88 2.53 9.36
N ALA A 152 20.82 1.23 9.03
CA ALA A 152 20.92 0.12 9.96
C ALA A 152 22.24 0.09 10.75
N SER A 153 23.37 0.35 10.08
CA SER A 153 24.71 0.39 10.67
C SER A 153 25.01 1.63 11.52
N THR A 154 24.15 2.65 11.49
CA THR A 154 24.44 3.98 12.09
C THR A 154 23.53 4.31 13.29
N PHE A 155 22.40 3.60 13.45
CA PHE A 155 21.35 3.96 14.43
C PHE A 155 20.71 2.75 15.15
N GLU A 156 21.39 1.60 15.24
CA GLU A 156 20.89 0.37 15.90
C GLU A 156 19.56 -0.20 15.34
N ILE A 157 19.13 0.24 14.14
CA ILE A 157 17.83 -0.11 13.54
C ILE A 157 17.69 -1.60 13.18
N GLU A 158 18.81 -2.34 13.08
CA GLU A 158 18.78 -3.81 12.98
C GLU A 158 18.05 -4.45 14.16
N ASN A 159 18.13 -3.85 15.35
CA ASN A 159 17.40 -4.29 16.52
C ASN A 159 15.88 -4.11 16.33
N THR A 160 15.40 -2.92 15.94
CA THR A 160 13.97 -2.63 15.77
C THR A 160 13.28 -3.61 14.82
N THR A 161 13.89 -3.83 13.64
CA THR A 161 13.30 -4.71 12.63
C THR A 161 13.30 -6.16 13.10
N THR A 162 14.33 -6.58 13.83
CA THR A 162 14.42 -7.94 14.40
C THR A 162 13.35 -8.14 15.48
N LEU A 163 13.21 -7.21 16.43
CA LEU A 163 12.21 -7.25 17.49
C LEU A 163 10.77 -7.29 16.95
N ILE A 164 10.45 -6.46 15.95
CA ILE A 164 9.13 -6.46 15.30
C ILE A 164 8.89 -7.80 14.59
N ASN A 165 9.90 -8.36 13.90
CA ASN A 165 9.77 -9.67 13.25
C ASN A 165 9.59 -10.82 14.26
N GLU A 166 10.20 -10.73 15.46
CA GLU A 166 10.00 -11.70 16.54
C GLU A 166 8.54 -11.68 17.02
N VAL A 167 8.00 -10.49 17.34
CA VAL A 167 6.59 -10.34 17.76
C VAL A 167 5.64 -10.87 16.69
N LEU A 168 5.84 -10.52 15.42
CA LEU A 168 5.01 -10.99 14.31
C LEU A 168 5.14 -12.49 14.04
N SER A 169 6.27 -13.11 14.35
CA SER A 169 6.46 -14.56 14.21
C SER A 169 5.96 -15.35 15.44
N SER A 170 5.74 -14.70 16.59
CA SER A 170 5.25 -15.34 17.82
C SER A 170 3.79 -15.04 18.16
N SER A 171 3.09 -14.22 17.35
CA SER A 171 1.73 -13.73 17.67
C SER A 171 0.78 -13.95 16.48
N PRO A 172 -0.33 -14.70 16.63
CA PRO A 172 -1.39 -14.79 15.62
C PRO A 172 -2.11 -13.44 15.42
N GLY A 173 -2.98 -13.36 14.41
CA GLY A 173 -3.80 -12.17 14.14
C GLY A 173 -3.25 -11.23 13.07
N PHE A 174 -2.11 -11.53 12.44
CA PHE A 174 -1.54 -10.67 11.41
C PHE A 174 -2.45 -10.61 10.17
N ALA A 175 -2.90 -11.76 9.64
CA ALA A 175 -3.72 -11.80 8.44
C ALA A 175 -5.06 -11.08 8.68
N GLU A 176 -5.68 -11.39 9.82
CA GLU A 176 -6.94 -10.89 10.35
C GLU A 176 -6.90 -9.36 10.59
N SER A 177 -5.73 -8.83 10.96
CA SER A 177 -5.48 -7.40 11.09
C SER A 177 -5.30 -6.69 9.74
N VAL A 178 -4.74 -7.34 8.73
CA VAL A 178 -4.25 -6.67 7.51
C VAL A 178 -5.11 -6.89 6.25
N VAL A 179 -5.74 -8.03 6.09
CA VAL A 179 -6.51 -8.35 4.87
C VAL A 179 -7.78 -7.49 4.73
N PRO A 180 -8.57 -7.23 5.80
CA PRO A 180 -9.70 -6.30 5.71
C PRO A 180 -9.28 -4.87 5.28
N ARG A 181 -8.08 -4.43 5.71
CA ARG A 181 -7.49 -3.14 5.35
C ARG A 181 -7.11 -3.07 3.86
N LEU A 182 -6.66 -4.18 3.25
CA LEU A 182 -6.48 -4.26 1.79
C LEU A 182 -7.80 -4.06 1.03
N LEU A 183 -8.92 -4.60 1.52
CA LEU A 183 -10.24 -4.44 0.90
C LEU A 183 -10.67 -2.96 0.86
N THR A 184 -10.38 -2.17 1.90
CA THR A 184 -10.72 -0.73 1.93
C THR A 184 -9.61 0.20 1.43
N ASN A 185 -8.57 -0.35 0.76
CA ASN A 185 -7.38 0.39 0.31
C ASN A 185 -6.62 1.14 1.43
N ASP A 186 -6.77 0.68 2.67
CA ASP A 186 -6.08 1.23 3.81
C ASP A 186 -4.66 0.65 3.88
N MET A 187 -3.72 1.34 3.24
CA MET A 187 -2.32 0.92 3.14
C MET A 187 -1.44 1.54 4.25
N ASP A 188 -2.02 2.33 5.15
CA ASP A 188 -1.34 3.03 6.24
C ASP A 188 -1.13 2.13 7.47
N MET A 189 -0.45 1.02 7.22
CA MET A 189 -0.41 -0.15 8.09
C MET A 189 0.93 -0.26 8.83
N HIS A 190 1.60 0.85 9.16
CA HIS A 190 2.91 0.82 9.83
C HIS A 190 2.81 0.23 11.24
N SER A 191 3.96 -0.06 11.87
CA SER A 191 4.08 -0.56 13.25
C SER A 191 3.52 0.33 14.36
N GLY A 192 2.93 1.47 13.99
CA GLY A 192 2.19 2.39 14.87
C GLY A 192 0.67 2.22 14.78
N ASN A 193 0.18 1.63 13.69
CA ASN A 193 -1.25 1.38 13.41
C ASN A 193 -1.57 -0.13 13.48
N LEU A 194 -0.56 -1.01 13.55
CA LEU A 194 -0.68 -2.34 14.14
C LEU A 194 -0.19 -2.31 15.59
N GLY A 195 -0.76 -3.16 16.45
CA GLY A 195 -0.37 -3.31 17.86
C GLY A 195 -0.64 -4.70 18.40
N VAL A 196 -0.50 -4.86 19.72
CA VAL A 196 -0.68 -6.15 20.40
C VAL A 196 -1.67 -6.00 21.57
N LYS A 197 -2.68 -6.88 21.62
CA LYS A 197 -3.46 -7.15 22.85
C LYS A 197 -2.98 -8.46 23.49
N VAL A 198 -3.18 -8.60 24.79
CA VAL A 198 -2.92 -9.88 25.49
C VAL A 198 -4.22 -10.43 26.08
N GLU A 199 -4.57 -11.65 25.70
CA GLU A 199 -5.83 -12.30 26.06
C GLU A 199 -5.51 -13.73 26.53
N ASN A 200 -5.83 -14.04 27.79
CA ASN A 200 -5.47 -15.31 28.44
C ASN A 200 -3.98 -15.69 28.32
N GLY A 201 -3.08 -14.68 28.36
CA GLY A 201 -1.64 -14.84 28.17
C GLY A 201 -1.18 -14.93 26.71
N MET A 202 -2.09 -15.10 25.76
CA MET A 202 -1.79 -15.12 24.33
C MET A 202 -1.63 -13.69 23.78
N LYS A 203 -0.57 -13.46 23.01
CA LYS A 203 -0.31 -12.21 22.29
C LYS A 203 -1.05 -12.24 20.96
N ILE A 204 -1.88 -11.23 20.68
CA ILE A 204 -2.68 -11.18 19.46
C ILE A 204 -2.40 -9.85 18.74
N ILE A 205 -2.03 -9.93 17.46
CA ILE A 205 -1.88 -8.75 16.59
C ILE A 205 -3.26 -8.15 16.33
N VAL A 206 -3.35 -6.83 16.45
CA VAL A 206 -4.57 -6.05 16.21
C VAL A 206 -4.25 -4.78 15.41
N SER A 207 -5.27 -4.19 14.78
CA SER A 207 -5.14 -2.92 14.05
C SER A 207 -5.97 -1.79 14.66
N ILE A 208 -5.40 -0.59 14.60
CA ILE A 208 -5.97 0.71 14.99
C ILE A 208 -5.74 1.74 13.86
N ASP A 209 -6.38 2.90 13.97
CA ASP A 209 -6.28 4.07 13.07
C ASP A 209 -6.49 3.76 11.58
N PHE A 210 -7.72 3.99 11.11
CA PHE A 210 -8.13 3.73 9.72
C PHE A 210 -8.35 5.02 8.91
N GLY A 211 -7.81 6.17 9.36
CA GLY A 211 -7.99 7.47 8.72
C GLY A 211 -7.40 7.60 7.30
N GLY A 212 -6.58 6.64 6.88
CA GLY A 212 -6.06 6.50 5.51
C GLY A 212 -6.92 5.64 4.58
N ALA A 213 -7.96 4.97 5.09
CA ALA A 213 -8.83 4.09 4.32
C ALA A 213 -9.65 4.84 3.27
N ASN A 214 -10.15 4.09 2.29
CA ASN A 214 -11.10 4.51 1.25
C ASN A 214 -10.64 5.66 0.34
N ALA A 215 -9.43 6.19 0.51
CA ALA A 215 -8.86 7.22 -0.35
C ALA A 215 -8.63 6.68 -1.77
N SER A 216 -9.23 7.34 -2.77
CA SER A 216 -9.19 7.00 -4.19
C SER A 216 -9.39 5.50 -4.44
N LEU A 217 -10.53 4.97 -4.00
CA LEU A 217 -10.81 3.55 -3.98
C LEU A 217 -11.04 3.03 -5.42
N GLU A 218 -10.12 2.20 -5.92
CA GLU A 218 -10.23 1.58 -7.24
C GLU A 218 -10.83 0.16 -7.17
N GLU A 219 -11.30 -0.39 -8.28
CA GLU A 219 -11.75 -1.79 -8.38
C GLU A 219 -10.64 -2.81 -8.04
N LYS A 220 -9.37 -2.49 -8.32
CA LYS A 220 -8.24 -3.40 -8.11
C LYS A 220 -7.50 -3.14 -6.80
N ILE A 221 -7.06 -4.21 -6.14
CA ILE A 221 -6.18 -4.11 -4.98
C ILE A 221 -4.73 -3.99 -5.43
N HIS A 222 -3.98 -3.05 -4.85
CA HIS A 222 -2.58 -2.76 -5.26
C HIS A 222 -1.56 -3.03 -4.14
N PRO A 223 -1.58 -4.20 -3.46
CA PRO A 223 -0.77 -4.45 -2.25
C PRO A 223 0.74 -4.31 -2.46
N HIS A 224 1.23 -4.35 -3.70
CA HIS A 224 2.65 -4.28 -4.03
C HIS A 224 3.02 -3.15 -5.01
N SER A 225 2.14 -2.17 -5.24
CA SER A 225 2.49 -1.06 -6.13
C SER A 225 3.59 -0.18 -5.53
N HIS A 226 4.48 0.31 -6.40
CA HIS A 226 5.46 1.33 -6.06
C HIS A 226 4.95 2.72 -6.48
N THR A 227 4.49 2.85 -7.72
CA THR A 227 4.09 4.12 -8.34
C THR A 227 2.89 4.79 -7.67
N ARG A 228 1.93 3.99 -7.17
CA ARG A 228 0.72 4.48 -6.48
C ARG A 228 0.98 4.99 -5.05
N HIS A 229 2.18 4.78 -4.54
CA HIS A 229 2.56 4.99 -3.14
C HIS A 229 3.91 5.70 -3.02
N ILE A 230 4.26 6.49 -4.03
CA ILE A 230 5.41 7.41 -3.98
C ILE A 230 5.04 8.56 -3.02
N PRO A 231 5.91 8.92 -2.05
CA PRO A 231 5.68 10.06 -1.17
C PRO A 231 5.34 11.33 -1.97
N GLY A 232 4.21 11.95 -1.64
CA GLY A 232 3.69 13.14 -2.33
C GLY A 232 2.73 12.86 -3.50
N LEU A 233 2.63 11.62 -3.99
CA LEU A 233 1.66 11.21 -5.02
C LEU A 233 0.57 10.24 -4.52
N GLY A 234 0.77 9.63 -3.35
CA GLY A 234 -0.22 8.78 -2.69
C GLY A 234 0.16 8.45 -1.25
N PRO A 235 -0.71 7.78 -0.48
CA PRO A 235 -0.37 7.31 0.86
C PRO A 235 0.75 6.27 0.79
N THR A 236 1.68 6.32 1.76
CA THR A 236 2.77 5.35 1.87
C THR A 236 2.19 3.94 2.04
N ASN A 237 2.65 2.98 1.24
CA ASN A 237 2.22 1.60 1.37
C ASN A 237 3.12 0.87 2.37
N HIS A 238 2.70 0.91 3.63
CA HIS A 238 3.38 0.21 4.71
C HIS A 238 3.08 -1.29 4.72
N PHE A 239 2.01 -1.76 4.04
CA PHE A 239 1.82 -3.20 3.80
C PHE A 239 3.08 -3.81 3.16
N ARG A 240 3.75 -3.12 2.23
CA ARG A 240 4.99 -3.58 1.58
C ARG A 240 6.18 -3.78 2.53
N GLU A 241 6.20 -3.18 3.72
CA GLU A 241 7.31 -3.31 4.68
C GLU A 241 7.37 -4.69 5.34
N TYR A 242 6.22 -5.35 5.50
CA TYR A 242 6.14 -6.70 6.05
C TYR A 242 6.74 -7.75 5.09
N GLY A 243 7.52 -8.69 5.63
CA GLY A 243 8.14 -9.76 4.84
C GLY A 243 7.12 -10.67 4.13
N ARG A 244 7.50 -11.27 2.99
CA ARG A 244 6.66 -12.23 2.27
C ARG A 244 6.27 -13.45 3.12
N LYS A 245 7.09 -13.82 4.11
CA LYS A 245 6.81 -14.89 5.09
C LYS A 245 5.53 -14.70 5.93
N TYR A 246 4.94 -13.50 5.95
CA TYR A 246 3.67 -13.22 6.63
C TYR A 246 2.47 -13.11 5.68
N LYS A 247 2.71 -13.17 4.36
CA LYS A 247 1.74 -12.90 3.29
C LYS A 247 1.51 -14.09 2.37
N ILE A 248 2.52 -14.96 2.27
CA ILE A 248 2.48 -16.20 1.49
C ILE A 248 2.41 -17.33 2.51
N THR A 249 1.25 -17.44 3.15
CA THR A 249 0.97 -18.45 4.18
C THR A 249 -0.46 -18.97 4.03
N PRO A 250 -0.75 -20.20 4.47
CA PRO A 250 -2.11 -20.75 4.48
C PRO A 250 -3.12 -19.89 5.23
N THR A 251 -2.74 -19.30 6.38
CA THR A 251 -3.59 -18.40 7.17
C THR A 251 -3.94 -17.14 6.40
N PHE A 252 -2.96 -16.51 5.74
CA PHE A 252 -3.20 -15.30 4.94
C PHE A 252 -4.14 -15.56 3.75
N VAL A 253 -4.02 -16.73 3.13
CA VAL A 253 -4.89 -17.19 2.05
C VAL A 253 -6.32 -17.42 2.53
N ALA A 254 -6.50 -18.21 3.60
CA ALA A 254 -7.82 -18.49 4.17
C ALA A 254 -8.54 -17.19 4.56
N GLU A 255 -7.78 -16.21 5.00
CA GLU A 255 -8.27 -14.89 5.36
C GLU A 255 -8.65 -14.02 4.14
N CYS A 256 -7.85 -14.03 3.07
CA CYS A 256 -8.26 -13.43 1.79
C CYS A 256 -9.56 -14.06 1.26
N ASP A 257 -9.73 -15.37 1.37
CA ASP A 257 -10.98 -16.03 0.98
C ASP A 257 -12.17 -15.61 1.87
N LYS A 258 -11.98 -15.51 3.20
CA LYS A 258 -13.00 -15.06 4.16
C LYS A 258 -13.50 -13.66 3.81
N VAL A 259 -12.59 -12.70 3.63
CA VAL A 259 -12.93 -11.29 3.33
C VAL A 259 -13.50 -11.12 1.92
N ALA A 260 -13.05 -11.91 0.94
CA ALA A 260 -13.60 -11.90 -0.42
C ALA A 260 -15.01 -12.50 -0.51
N LYS A 261 -15.36 -13.46 0.37
CA LYS A 261 -16.65 -14.17 0.35
C LYS A 261 -17.70 -13.58 1.31
N HIS A 262 -17.32 -12.69 2.23
CA HIS A 262 -18.23 -12.06 3.20
C HIS A 262 -19.26 -11.12 2.53
N ASP A 263 -20.52 -11.11 3.01
CA ASP A 263 -21.53 -10.15 2.54
C ASP A 263 -21.50 -8.86 3.37
N TYR A 264 -21.07 -7.77 2.76
CA TYR A 264 -21.01 -6.45 3.39
C TYR A 264 -22.29 -5.63 3.24
N THR A 265 -23.35 -6.15 2.60
CA THR A 265 -24.53 -5.35 2.22
C THR A 265 -25.17 -4.63 3.40
N GLU A 266 -25.51 -5.36 4.47
CA GLU A 266 -26.08 -4.78 5.69
C GLU A 266 -25.10 -3.84 6.40
N THR A 267 -23.82 -4.23 6.50
CA THR A 267 -22.76 -3.40 7.11
C THR A 267 -22.63 -2.05 6.41
N ILE A 268 -22.68 -2.03 5.07
CA ILE A 268 -22.64 -0.80 4.27
C ILE A 268 -23.92 0.03 4.47
N ASP A 269 -25.10 -0.60 4.45
CA ASP A 269 -26.37 0.12 4.61
C ASP A 269 -26.50 0.78 6.00
N ASP A 270 -26.14 0.07 7.07
CA ASP A 270 -26.15 0.64 8.44
C ASP A 270 -25.05 1.69 8.65
N ALA A 271 -23.85 1.48 8.10
CA ALA A 271 -22.79 2.48 8.15
C ALA A 271 -23.20 3.77 7.42
N PHE A 272 -23.78 3.69 6.22
CA PHE A 272 -24.22 4.88 5.48
C PHE A 272 -25.42 5.58 6.12
N LYS A 273 -26.31 4.84 6.78
CA LYS A 273 -27.36 5.41 7.66
C LYS A 273 -26.75 6.23 8.79
N LYS A 274 -25.70 5.73 9.47
CA LYS A 274 -24.98 6.48 10.51
C LYS A 274 -24.18 7.67 9.95
N ILE A 275 -23.60 7.55 8.76
CA ILE A 275 -22.95 8.67 8.07
C ILE A 275 -23.96 9.79 7.81
N ALA A 276 -25.15 9.47 7.29
CA ALA A 276 -26.24 10.44 7.08
C ALA A 276 -26.74 11.08 8.38
N GLU A 277 -26.85 10.31 9.47
CA GLU A 277 -27.29 10.80 10.78
C GLU A 277 -26.30 11.81 11.37
N TYR A 278 -25.01 11.51 11.37
CA TYR A 278 -23.99 12.30 12.08
C TYR A 278 -23.31 13.41 11.26
N ASN A 279 -23.34 13.36 9.93
CA ASN A 279 -22.56 14.28 9.09
C ASN A 279 -23.44 15.25 8.29
N ASN A 280 -22.92 16.45 8.03
CA ASN A 280 -23.56 17.43 7.15
C ASN A 280 -23.25 17.16 5.67
N PHE A 281 -24.00 17.79 4.77
CA PHE A 281 -23.83 17.67 3.31
C PHE A 281 -22.38 17.90 2.85
N LYS A 282 -21.68 18.89 3.41
CA LYS A 282 -20.30 19.24 3.02
C LYS A 282 -19.32 18.12 3.37
N ALA A 283 -19.44 17.53 4.57
CA ALA A 283 -18.63 16.39 4.99
C ALA A 283 -18.88 15.16 4.11
N ILE A 284 -20.15 14.84 3.83
CA ILE A 284 -20.53 13.72 2.97
C ILE A 284 -20.02 13.91 1.54
N LYS A 285 -20.12 15.14 0.98
CA LYS A 285 -19.56 15.46 -0.33
C LYS A 285 -18.05 15.30 -0.37
N ALA A 286 -17.34 15.82 0.63
CA ALA A 286 -15.89 15.68 0.74
C ALA A 286 -15.47 14.20 0.88
N PHE A 287 -16.27 13.36 1.53
CA PHE A 287 -16.06 11.91 1.54
C PHE A 287 -16.27 11.27 0.16
N GLY A 288 -17.29 11.66 -0.60
CA GLY A 288 -17.46 11.23 -1.99
C GLY A 288 -16.28 11.64 -2.88
N GLU A 289 -15.73 12.84 -2.68
CA GLU A 289 -14.54 13.33 -3.38
C GLU A 289 -13.28 12.53 -2.97
N LEU A 290 -13.08 12.25 -1.67
CA LEU A 290 -12.01 11.40 -1.16
C LEU A 290 -12.10 9.97 -1.70
N LEU A 291 -13.30 9.41 -1.79
CA LEU A 291 -13.56 8.06 -2.26
C LEU A 291 -13.23 7.86 -3.75
N GLY A 292 -13.26 8.93 -4.54
CA GLY A 292 -13.05 8.90 -6.00
C GLY A 292 -14.33 8.92 -6.84
N VAL A 293 -15.50 9.19 -6.22
CA VAL A 293 -16.78 9.27 -6.93
C VAL A 293 -16.70 10.32 -8.05
N PRO A 294 -17.07 10.01 -9.31
CA PRO A 294 -16.92 10.93 -10.43
C PRO A 294 -17.57 12.29 -10.16
N THR A 295 -16.81 13.39 -10.31
CA THR A 295 -17.25 14.75 -9.93
C THR A 295 -18.60 15.15 -10.53
N LYS A 296 -18.96 14.63 -11.70
CA LYS A 296 -20.28 14.86 -12.33
C LYS A 296 -21.45 14.36 -11.46
N GLN A 297 -21.28 13.25 -10.74
CA GLN A 297 -22.27 12.68 -9.84
C GLN A 297 -22.38 13.47 -8.51
N LEU A 298 -21.29 14.11 -8.09
CA LEU A 298 -21.21 14.94 -6.86
C LEU A 298 -21.67 16.40 -7.06
N ARG A 299 -22.03 16.81 -8.28
CA ARG A 299 -22.54 18.15 -8.60
C ARG A 299 -24.03 18.28 -8.23
N ILE A 300 -24.29 18.32 -6.93
CA ILE A 300 -25.62 18.45 -6.35
C ILE A 300 -25.68 19.74 -5.50
N PRO A 301 -26.75 20.56 -5.56
CA PRO A 301 -26.90 21.73 -4.68
C PRO A 301 -26.98 21.35 -3.20
N ASN A 302 -26.46 22.20 -2.32
CA ASN A 302 -26.43 21.95 -0.87
C ASN A 302 -27.81 22.18 -0.23
N THR A 303 -28.62 21.13 -0.07
CA THR A 303 -29.90 21.12 0.67
C THR A 303 -30.08 19.77 1.39
N GLU A 304 -30.98 19.69 2.38
CA GLU A 304 -31.21 18.43 3.12
C GLU A 304 -31.78 17.30 2.23
N VAL A 305 -32.74 17.58 1.34
CA VAL A 305 -33.22 16.60 0.35
C VAL A 305 -32.07 16.10 -0.55
N ASN A 306 -31.13 16.98 -0.86
CA ASN A 306 -29.95 16.62 -1.64
C ASN A 306 -28.87 15.88 -0.81
N LYS A 307 -28.87 15.98 0.53
CA LYS A 307 -27.98 15.22 1.42
C LYS A 307 -28.31 13.73 1.38
N GLU A 308 -29.59 13.38 1.47
CA GLU A 308 -30.02 11.98 1.35
C GLU A 308 -29.67 11.42 -0.04
N LYS A 309 -30.01 12.15 -1.11
CA LYS A 309 -29.67 11.78 -2.50
C LYS A 309 -28.16 11.60 -2.72
N LEU A 310 -27.35 12.53 -2.21
CA LEU A 310 -25.89 12.46 -2.28
C LEU A 310 -25.36 11.23 -1.53
N THR A 311 -25.89 10.96 -0.34
CA THR A 311 -25.51 9.78 0.46
C THR A 311 -25.81 8.49 -0.29
N GLY A 312 -27.01 8.39 -0.90
CA GLY A 312 -27.39 7.23 -1.73
C GLY A 312 -26.44 7.01 -2.91
N ILE A 313 -26.07 8.07 -3.64
CA ILE A 313 -25.12 7.98 -4.76
C ILE A 313 -23.76 7.45 -4.31
N ILE A 314 -23.21 7.97 -3.21
CA ILE A 314 -21.92 7.54 -2.68
C ILE A 314 -22.00 6.09 -2.17
N LYS A 315 -23.12 5.70 -1.53
CA LYS A 315 -23.37 4.35 -1.03
C LYS A 315 -23.37 3.31 -2.15
N GLU A 316 -24.14 3.54 -3.22
CA GLU A 316 -24.23 2.59 -4.33
C GLU A 316 -22.90 2.48 -5.09
N TYR A 317 -22.18 3.60 -5.27
CA TYR A 317 -20.81 3.58 -5.80
C TYR A 317 -19.86 2.75 -4.92
N TYR A 318 -19.95 2.90 -3.59
CA TYR A 318 -19.16 2.13 -2.63
C TYR A 318 -19.48 0.62 -2.71
N LYS A 319 -20.76 0.24 -2.77
CA LYS A 319 -21.19 -1.16 -2.94
C LYS A 319 -20.59 -1.79 -4.20
N VAL A 320 -20.67 -1.10 -5.34
CA VAL A 320 -20.11 -1.56 -6.62
C VAL A 320 -18.60 -1.77 -6.54
N ILE A 321 -17.86 -0.79 -6.00
CA ILE A 321 -16.39 -0.90 -5.93
C ILE A 321 -15.94 -1.93 -4.90
N ILE A 322 -16.58 -2.04 -3.73
CA ILE A 322 -16.25 -3.10 -2.77
C ILE A 322 -16.47 -4.48 -3.40
N LYS A 323 -17.55 -4.68 -4.16
CA LYS A 323 -17.79 -5.96 -4.84
C LYS A 323 -16.67 -6.29 -5.84
N ALA A 324 -16.26 -5.33 -6.67
CA ALA A 324 -15.14 -5.52 -7.60
C ALA A 324 -13.80 -5.81 -6.86
N ARG A 325 -13.56 -5.16 -5.71
CA ARG A 325 -12.38 -5.40 -4.88
C ARG A 325 -12.40 -6.76 -4.18
N GLN A 326 -13.57 -7.29 -3.82
CA GLN A 326 -13.69 -8.68 -3.34
C GLN A 326 -13.29 -9.69 -4.41
N GLU A 327 -13.69 -9.46 -5.67
CA GLU A 327 -13.27 -10.31 -6.79
C GLU A 327 -11.76 -10.22 -7.05
N ASP A 328 -11.15 -9.04 -6.97
CA ASP A 328 -9.70 -8.88 -7.13
C ASP A 328 -8.91 -9.45 -5.93
N LEU A 329 -9.47 -9.40 -4.72
CA LEU A 329 -8.93 -10.08 -3.54
C LEU A 329 -9.00 -11.61 -3.66
N SER A 330 -10.08 -12.15 -4.26
CA SER A 330 -10.17 -13.58 -4.59
C SER A 330 -9.08 -13.99 -5.60
N LYS A 331 -8.86 -13.19 -6.65
CA LYS A 331 -7.75 -13.41 -7.61
C LYS A 331 -6.38 -13.33 -6.93
N PHE A 332 -6.21 -12.49 -5.91
CA PHE A 332 -4.98 -12.41 -5.12
C PHE A 332 -4.78 -13.65 -4.23
N SER A 333 -5.86 -14.17 -3.62
CA SER A 333 -5.85 -15.47 -2.93
C SER A 333 -5.39 -16.59 -3.86
N ALA A 334 -5.98 -16.70 -5.06
CA ALA A 334 -5.61 -17.70 -6.08
C ALA A 334 -4.11 -17.66 -6.45
N GLN A 335 -3.53 -16.46 -6.56
CA GLN A 335 -2.09 -16.29 -6.84
C GLN A 335 -1.23 -16.81 -5.69
N ILE A 336 -1.59 -16.51 -4.45
CA ILE A 336 -0.84 -16.98 -3.26
C ILE A 336 -0.99 -18.50 -3.09
N LYS A 337 -2.19 -19.06 -3.31
CA LYS A 337 -2.42 -20.52 -3.37
C LYS A 337 -1.50 -21.19 -4.40
N THR A 338 -1.41 -20.60 -5.59
CA THR A 338 -0.51 -21.07 -6.66
C THR A 338 0.95 -21.03 -6.23
N ASP A 339 1.40 -19.94 -5.59
CA ASP A 339 2.76 -19.85 -5.05
C ASP A 339 3.08 -20.91 -4.00
N LEU A 340 2.10 -21.25 -3.14
CA LEU A 340 2.25 -22.30 -2.12
C LEU A 340 2.37 -23.69 -2.74
N CYS A 341 1.53 -24.03 -3.73
CA CYS A 341 1.68 -25.28 -4.50
C CYS A 341 3.06 -25.39 -5.18
N LEU A 342 3.52 -24.31 -5.83
CA LEU A 342 4.81 -24.28 -6.51
C LEU A 342 6.00 -24.31 -5.54
N LYS A 343 5.83 -23.81 -4.30
CA LYS A 343 6.84 -23.92 -3.26
C LYS A 343 6.99 -25.38 -2.83
N ASN A 344 5.89 -26.08 -2.52
CA ASN A 344 5.96 -27.49 -2.15
C ASN A 344 6.51 -28.34 -3.31
N TYR A 345 6.16 -28.03 -4.57
CA TYR A 345 6.68 -28.74 -5.74
C TYR A 345 8.22 -28.76 -5.80
N LYS A 346 8.89 -27.69 -5.35
CA LYS A 346 10.36 -27.65 -5.21
C LYS A 346 10.90 -28.50 -4.05
N GLU A 347 10.11 -28.66 -3.00
CA GLU A 347 10.49 -29.29 -1.73
C GLU A 347 10.21 -30.81 -1.73
N SER A 348 9.12 -31.25 -2.39
CA SER A 348 8.62 -32.63 -2.39
C SER A 348 8.33 -33.21 -3.78
N GLY A 349 8.24 -32.39 -4.82
CA GLY A 349 7.76 -32.80 -6.14
C GLY A 349 6.23 -32.78 -6.29
N GLU A 350 5.47 -32.39 -5.27
CA GLU A 350 4.01 -32.33 -5.32
C GLU A 350 3.47 -30.91 -5.59
N LEU A 351 2.52 -30.79 -6.53
CA LEU A 351 1.78 -29.54 -6.80
C LEU A 351 0.62 -29.35 -5.79
N SER A 352 0.94 -29.35 -4.50
CA SER A 352 -0.01 -29.31 -3.38
C SER A 352 0.46 -28.37 -2.26
N TYR A 353 -0.40 -27.97 -1.34
CA TYR A 353 0.02 -27.34 -0.08
C TYR A 353 -0.97 -27.66 1.04
N ASN A 354 -0.51 -27.67 2.30
CA ASN A 354 -1.41 -27.83 3.45
C ASN A 354 -2.04 -26.49 3.80
N ASN A 355 -3.38 -26.45 3.90
CA ASN A 355 -4.10 -25.24 4.28
C ASN A 355 -3.99 -24.96 5.80
N ALA A 356 -4.67 -23.92 6.29
CA ALA A 356 -4.61 -23.53 7.71
C ALA A 356 -5.25 -24.56 8.68
N LYS A 357 -5.89 -25.61 8.15
CA LYS A 357 -6.45 -26.76 8.88
C LYS A 357 -5.67 -28.07 8.61
N GLU A 358 -4.49 -27.96 8.02
CA GLU A 358 -3.64 -29.08 7.60
C GLU A 358 -4.23 -29.97 6.49
N GLU A 359 -5.30 -29.53 5.82
CA GLU A 359 -5.90 -30.24 4.67
C GLU A 359 -5.04 -30.02 3.41
N VAL A 360 -4.74 -31.09 2.67
CA VAL A 360 -3.95 -31.03 1.42
C VAL A 360 -4.79 -30.42 0.29
N ILE A 361 -4.34 -29.30 -0.25
CA ILE A 361 -4.96 -28.59 -1.39
C ILE A 361 -4.03 -28.65 -2.60
N THR A 362 -4.49 -29.31 -3.67
CA THR A 362 -3.78 -29.42 -4.95
C THR A 362 -3.97 -28.19 -5.83
N LEU A 363 -3.01 -27.92 -6.72
CA LEU A 363 -3.13 -26.87 -7.74
C LEU A 363 -4.38 -27.06 -8.62
N HIS A 364 -4.76 -28.31 -8.89
CA HIS A 364 -5.98 -28.67 -9.63
C HIS A 364 -7.27 -28.21 -8.89
N GLN A 365 -7.32 -28.33 -7.55
CA GLN A 365 -8.41 -27.79 -6.74
C GLN A 365 -8.40 -26.26 -6.71
N VAL A 366 -7.22 -25.62 -6.60
CA VAL A 366 -7.08 -24.15 -6.67
C VAL A 366 -7.63 -23.61 -8.00
N ILE A 367 -7.30 -24.26 -9.12
CA ILE A 367 -7.77 -23.85 -10.44
C ILE A 367 -9.29 -24.01 -10.58
N LYS A 368 -9.87 -25.09 -10.04
CA LYS A 368 -11.31 -25.31 -10.04
C LYS A 368 -12.08 -24.35 -9.13
N GLU A 369 -11.52 -23.97 -7.98
CA GLU A 369 -12.12 -22.96 -7.10
C GLU A 369 -12.14 -21.56 -7.74
N HIS A 370 -11.09 -21.21 -8.49
CA HIS A 370 -10.93 -19.89 -9.12
C HIS A 370 -11.08 -19.94 -10.65
N LYS A 371 -12.08 -20.70 -11.13
CA LYS A 371 -12.28 -21.04 -12.55
C LYS A 371 -12.26 -19.83 -13.48
N GLU A 372 -12.94 -18.74 -13.14
CA GLU A 372 -13.02 -17.54 -13.98
C GLU A 372 -11.65 -16.87 -14.15
N TYR A 373 -10.85 -16.84 -13.08
CA TYR A 373 -9.50 -16.26 -13.10
C TYR A 373 -8.56 -17.04 -14.02
N PHE A 374 -8.51 -18.36 -13.89
CA PHE A 374 -7.68 -19.20 -14.75
C PHE A 374 -8.20 -19.28 -16.18
N THR A 375 -9.52 -19.23 -16.39
CA THR A 375 -10.12 -19.10 -17.74
C THR A 375 -9.67 -17.80 -18.42
N ALA A 376 -9.69 -16.67 -17.71
CA ALA A 376 -9.21 -15.38 -18.24
C ALA A 376 -7.70 -15.43 -18.57
N ILE A 377 -6.89 -16.12 -17.77
CA ILE A 377 -5.47 -16.35 -18.07
C ILE A 377 -5.30 -17.18 -19.36
N LEU A 378 -6.00 -18.31 -19.49
CA LEU A 378 -5.92 -19.18 -20.68
C LEU A 378 -6.35 -18.47 -21.96
N LYS A 379 -7.28 -17.51 -21.88
CA LYS A 379 -7.71 -16.66 -22.99
C LYS A 379 -6.78 -15.47 -23.30
N GLY A 380 -5.82 -15.17 -22.42
CA GLY A 380 -4.93 -14.00 -22.50
C GLY A 380 -5.57 -12.69 -22.04
N GLU A 381 -6.71 -12.75 -21.35
CA GLU A 381 -7.47 -11.61 -20.82
C GLU A 381 -6.88 -11.08 -19.50
N GLU A 382 -6.19 -11.94 -18.74
CA GLU A 382 -5.49 -11.60 -17.49
C GLU A 382 -4.09 -12.22 -17.45
N LYS A 383 -3.16 -11.64 -16.68
CA LYS A 383 -1.79 -12.14 -16.57
C LYS A 383 -1.62 -12.97 -15.30
N LEU A 384 -1.05 -14.18 -15.43
CA LEU A 384 -0.56 -14.96 -14.29
C LEU A 384 0.55 -14.17 -13.57
N LYS A 385 0.50 -14.15 -12.23
CA LYS A 385 1.42 -13.37 -11.38
C LYS A 385 1.86 -14.21 -10.20
N PHE A 386 3.16 -14.48 -10.09
CA PHE A 386 3.75 -15.06 -8.88
C PHE A 386 4.08 -13.97 -7.87
N ARG A 387 3.76 -14.22 -6.60
CA ARG A 387 4.01 -13.35 -5.45
C ARG A 387 5.21 -13.82 -4.65
N ASP A 388 5.69 -15.05 -4.81
CA ASP A 388 6.97 -15.50 -4.25
C ASP A 388 8.18 -15.03 -5.10
N LYS A 389 9.36 -14.86 -4.49
CA LYS A 389 10.57 -14.37 -5.20
C LYS A 389 11.22 -15.46 -6.02
N ASP A 390 11.23 -16.69 -5.54
CA ASP A 390 11.89 -17.80 -6.19
C ASP A 390 10.98 -18.44 -7.25
N ASN A 391 9.66 -18.24 -7.15
CA ASN A 391 8.74 -18.50 -8.26
C ASN A 391 8.89 -17.46 -9.39
N LEU A 392 9.19 -16.21 -9.07
CA LEU A 392 9.50 -15.17 -10.08
C LEU A 392 10.84 -15.42 -10.80
N LYS A 393 11.86 -15.97 -10.12
CA LYS A 393 13.13 -16.37 -10.78
C LYS A 393 12.91 -17.45 -11.84
N ASN A 394 12.09 -18.45 -11.52
CA ASN A 394 11.77 -19.58 -12.41
C ASN A 394 10.45 -19.36 -13.18
N TYR A 395 10.07 -18.09 -13.43
CA TYR A 395 8.75 -17.73 -13.94
C TYR A 395 8.36 -18.49 -15.21
N ARG A 396 9.30 -18.74 -16.14
CA ARG A 396 9.03 -19.44 -17.40
C ARG A 396 8.57 -20.88 -17.18
N GLU A 397 9.27 -21.60 -16.32
CA GLU A 397 9.00 -23.00 -15.98
C GLU A 397 7.62 -23.11 -15.32
N PHE A 398 7.42 -22.41 -14.21
CA PHE A 398 6.16 -22.50 -13.45
C PHE A 398 4.97 -21.88 -14.17
N LYS A 399 5.16 -20.90 -15.08
CA LYS A 399 4.08 -20.43 -15.96
C LYS A 399 3.57 -21.60 -16.81
N GLU A 400 4.45 -22.37 -17.45
CA GLU A 400 4.03 -23.51 -18.28
C GLU A 400 3.40 -24.63 -17.43
N THR A 401 3.95 -24.94 -16.24
CA THR A 401 3.32 -25.89 -15.29
C THR A 401 1.89 -25.48 -14.94
N VAL A 402 1.68 -24.24 -14.47
CA VAL A 402 0.37 -23.75 -14.05
C VAL A 402 -0.61 -23.67 -15.22
N LEU A 403 -0.16 -23.25 -16.41
CA LEU A 403 -1.01 -23.23 -17.60
C LEU A 403 -1.42 -24.64 -18.03
N SER A 404 -0.48 -25.61 -18.07
CA SER A 404 -0.79 -26.99 -18.45
C SER A 404 -1.77 -27.65 -17.48
N THR A 405 -1.58 -27.49 -16.17
CA THR A 405 -2.57 -27.96 -15.17
C THR A 405 -3.92 -27.24 -15.33
N ALA A 406 -3.95 -25.99 -15.78
CA ALA A 406 -5.20 -25.26 -16.01
C ALA A 406 -5.96 -25.70 -17.26
N GLU A 407 -5.24 -26.03 -18.34
CA GLU A 407 -5.83 -26.63 -19.54
C GLU A 407 -6.49 -27.98 -19.19
N GLU A 408 -5.79 -28.83 -18.44
CA GLU A 408 -6.29 -30.12 -17.93
C GLU A 408 -7.48 -29.95 -16.97
N ALA A 409 -7.36 -29.09 -15.96
CA ALA A 409 -8.35 -28.93 -14.90
C ALA A 409 -9.68 -28.33 -15.38
N LEU A 410 -9.64 -27.52 -16.44
CA LEU A 410 -10.80 -26.80 -16.97
C LEU A 410 -11.33 -27.37 -18.29
N GLY A 411 -10.54 -28.17 -19.02
CA GLY A 411 -10.88 -28.65 -20.37
C GLY A 411 -10.91 -27.51 -21.39
N ILE A 412 -10.01 -26.52 -21.25
CA ILE A 412 -9.94 -25.32 -22.08
C ILE A 412 -8.54 -25.23 -22.68
N GLU A 413 -8.42 -25.32 -24.01
CA GLU A 413 -7.15 -25.07 -24.70
C GLU A 413 -6.75 -23.60 -24.55
N ARG A 414 -5.46 -23.33 -24.26
CA ARG A 414 -4.96 -21.96 -24.19
C ARG A 414 -5.01 -21.29 -25.56
N LYS A 415 -5.45 -20.03 -25.58
CA LYS A 415 -5.34 -19.20 -26.76
C LYS A 415 -3.87 -18.80 -26.97
N TYR A 416 -3.18 -19.55 -27.83
CA TYR A 416 -1.82 -19.19 -28.24
C TYR A 416 -1.80 -17.80 -28.86
N ASN A 417 -1.30 -16.83 -28.10
CA ASN A 417 -0.98 -15.53 -28.67
C ASN A 417 0.26 -15.70 -29.54
N ILE A 418 0.14 -15.35 -30.83
CA ILE A 418 1.27 -15.33 -31.77
C ILE A 418 2.46 -14.53 -31.20
N THR A 419 2.20 -13.50 -30.38
CA THR A 419 3.25 -12.75 -29.68
C THR A 419 4.06 -13.62 -28.69
N ASP A 420 3.46 -14.57 -27.97
CA ASP A 420 4.20 -15.47 -27.06
C ASP A 420 5.05 -16.49 -27.86
N THR A 421 4.57 -16.93 -29.04
CA THR A 421 5.35 -17.78 -29.97
C THR A 421 6.50 -17.00 -30.61
N LEU A 422 6.26 -15.75 -31.02
CA LEU A 422 7.28 -14.85 -31.56
C LEU A 422 8.30 -14.45 -30.49
N LEU A 423 7.88 -14.20 -29.24
CA LEU A 423 8.80 -13.96 -28.11
C LEU A 423 9.64 -15.19 -27.81
N LYS A 424 9.08 -16.41 -27.79
CA LYS A 424 9.88 -17.65 -27.68
C LYS A 424 10.91 -17.78 -28.83
N GLY A 425 10.57 -17.31 -30.03
CA GLY A 425 11.49 -17.21 -31.16
C GLY A 425 12.59 -16.15 -30.96
N LEU A 426 12.19 -14.93 -30.60
CA LEU A 426 13.06 -13.75 -30.39
C LEU A 426 14.00 -13.94 -29.19
N ASP A 427 13.54 -14.49 -28.06
CA ASP A 427 14.40 -14.85 -26.92
C ASP A 427 15.53 -15.79 -27.36
N SER A 428 15.24 -16.74 -28.27
CA SER A 428 16.25 -17.66 -28.81
C SER A 428 17.23 -16.98 -29.77
N VAL A 429 16.82 -15.84 -30.35
CA VAL A 429 17.67 -14.97 -31.16
C VAL A 429 18.50 -14.06 -30.27
N ASP A 430 17.95 -13.43 -29.23
CA ASP A 430 18.68 -12.58 -28.29
C ASP A 430 19.72 -13.35 -27.48
N LEU A 431 19.45 -14.62 -27.12
CA LEU A 431 20.46 -15.52 -26.56
C LEU A 431 21.61 -15.76 -27.56
N LYS A 432 21.30 -16.11 -28.82
CA LYS A 432 22.32 -16.33 -29.87
C LYS A 432 23.06 -15.04 -30.26
N VAL A 433 22.40 -13.89 -30.24
CA VAL A 433 22.99 -12.57 -30.48
C VAL A 433 23.88 -12.19 -29.32
N SER A 434 23.47 -12.44 -28.07
CA SER A 434 24.32 -12.26 -26.88
C SER A 434 25.52 -13.20 -26.89
N GLU A 435 25.38 -14.46 -27.27
CA GLU A 435 26.50 -15.40 -27.45
C GLU A 435 27.47 -14.92 -28.53
N VAL A 436 26.96 -14.43 -29.66
CA VAL A 436 27.79 -13.87 -30.75
C VAL A 436 28.48 -12.57 -30.31
N LEU A 437 27.77 -11.66 -29.63
CA LEU A 437 28.34 -10.41 -29.11
C LEU A 437 29.36 -10.66 -27.99
N ASN A 438 29.14 -11.63 -27.11
CA ASN A 438 30.11 -12.05 -26.11
C ASN A 438 31.33 -12.74 -26.74
N SER A 439 31.14 -13.53 -27.80
CA SER A 439 32.24 -14.11 -28.59
C SER A 439 33.06 -13.02 -29.29
N ILE A 440 32.40 -12.01 -29.87
CA ILE A 440 33.05 -10.83 -30.46
C ILE A 440 33.78 -10.03 -29.40
N LYS A 441 33.18 -9.80 -28.23
CA LYS A 441 33.81 -9.13 -27.08
C LYS A 441 35.06 -9.88 -26.62
N PHE A 442 35.01 -11.20 -26.53
CA PHE A 442 36.16 -12.05 -26.18
C PHE A 442 37.27 -12.01 -27.24
N MET A 443 36.93 -11.94 -28.54
CA MET A 443 37.91 -11.82 -29.62
C MET A 443 38.53 -10.41 -29.74
N LEU A 444 37.77 -9.34 -29.45
CA LEU A 444 38.24 -7.96 -29.50
C LEU A 444 38.98 -7.53 -28.22
N PHE A 445 38.56 -8.07 -27.07
CA PHE A 445 39.12 -7.84 -25.75
C PHE A 445 39.48 -9.18 -25.09
N PRO A 446 40.46 -9.93 -25.64
CA PRO A 446 40.91 -11.18 -25.03
C PRO A 446 41.40 -10.90 -23.62
N SER A 447 40.96 -11.74 -22.67
CA SER A 447 41.23 -11.60 -21.25
C SER A 447 42.72 -11.42 -20.99
N ARG A 448 43.15 -10.20 -20.63
CA ARG A 448 44.51 -9.98 -20.13
C ARG A 448 44.64 -10.73 -18.81
N THR A 449 45.42 -11.81 -18.81
CA THR A 449 45.89 -12.48 -17.61
C THR A 449 46.86 -11.57 -16.86
N LEU A 450 46.29 -10.62 -16.10
CA LEU A 450 47.04 -9.91 -15.07
C LEU A 450 47.39 -10.90 -13.94
N PRO A 451 48.57 -10.77 -13.31
CA PRO A 451 48.94 -11.63 -12.18
C PRO A 451 47.93 -11.48 -11.05
N LYS A 452 47.58 -12.60 -10.38
CA LYS A 452 46.73 -12.56 -9.19
C LYS A 452 47.39 -11.69 -8.11
N GLN A 453 46.73 -10.61 -7.73
CA GLN A 453 46.82 -10.08 -6.37
C GLN A 453 45.52 -10.43 -5.65
N GLU A 454 45.66 -10.91 -4.42
CA GLU A 454 44.53 -11.31 -3.58
C GLU A 454 43.82 -10.06 -3.05
N GLY A 455 42.51 -10.00 -3.24
CA GLY A 455 41.67 -8.88 -2.85
C GLY A 455 40.26 -9.06 -3.40
N GLU A 456 39.32 -9.41 -2.53
CA GLU A 456 37.95 -9.74 -2.93
C GLU A 456 37.22 -8.53 -3.53
N PHE A 457 36.77 -8.67 -4.79
CA PHE A 457 35.78 -7.79 -5.39
C PHE A 457 34.52 -8.60 -5.70
N ILE A 458 33.41 -8.24 -5.05
CA ILE A 458 32.09 -8.81 -5.32
C ILE A 458 31.48 -8.08 -6.52
N GLU A 459 31.14 -8.81 -7.58
CA GLU A 459 30.46 -8.26 -8.76
C GLU A 459 29.02 -7.83 -8.42
N ASN A 460 28.72 -6.55 -8.60
CA ASN A 460 27.35 -6.03 -8.53
C ASN A 460 26.67 -6.13 -9.91
N ALA A 461 25.79 -7.12 -10.08
CA ALA A 461 24.96 -7.25 -11.28
C ALA A 461 23.84 -6.19 -11.31
N LEU A 462 24.09 -5.07 -11.99
CA LEU A 462 23.06 -4.10 -12.35
C LEU A 462 22.30 -4.59 -13.60
N GLY A 463 21.12 -5.17 -13.39
CA GLY A 463 20.18 -5.47 -14.47
C GLY A 463 19.52 -4.17 -14.96
N PHE A 464 19.69 -3.86 -16.24
CA PHE A 464 18.94 -2.81 -16.91
C PHE A 464 17.46 -3.20 -16.99
N SER A 465 16.56 -2.23 -16.76
CA SER A 465 15.14 -2.39 -17.10
C SER A 465 14.77 -1.37 -18.18
N ASP A 466 14.43 -1.86 -19.37
CA ASP A 466 13.94 -1.01 -20.44
C ASP A 466 12.60 -0.38 -20.09
N ASN A 467 12.54 0.95 -20.07
CA ASN A 467 11.33 1.72 -20.30
C ASN A 467 11.70 3.15 -20.75
N PRO A 468 10.96 3.75 -21.69
CA PRO A 468 11.31 5.04 -22.27
C PRO A 468 11.17 6.19 -21.27
N VAL A 469 12.15 7.08 -21.26
CA VAL A 469 12.09 8.36 -20.55
C VAL A 469 11.07 9.25 -21.27
N TYR A 470 9.95 9.56 -20.61
CA TYR A 470 9.08 10.65 -21.03
C TYR A 470 9.65 11.97 -20.52
N GLU A 471 10.11 12.82 -21.43
CA GLU A 471 10.50 14.19 -21.11
C GLU A 471 9.28 15.00 -20.61
N ALA A 472 9.39 15.56 -19.41
CA ALA A 472 8.42 16.52 -18.92
C ALA A 472 8.60 17.85 -19.65
N LYS A 473 7.64 18.22 -20.51
CA LYS A 473 7.59 19.57 -21.09
C LYS A 473 7.43 20.61 -19.98
N LEU A 474 8.50 21.35 -19.68
CA LEU A 474 8.41 22.60 -18.92
C LEU A 474 7.52 23.58 -19.72
N SER A 475 6.33 23.90 -19.21
CA SER A 475 5.62 25.09 -19.69
C SER A 475 6.17 26.29 -18.94
N SER A 476 7.05 27.05 -19.60
CA SER A 476 7.49 28.34 -19.11
C SER A 476 6.33 29.35 -19.17
N LYS A 477 5.99 29.94 -18.03
CA LYS A 477 5.65 31.37 -17.94
C LYS A 477 5.73 31.86 -16.49
N THR A 478 6.86 32.47 -16.18
CA THR A 478 7.03 33.38 -15.06
C THR A 478 6.24 34.66 -15.36
N GLU A 479 5.41 35.12 -14.44
CA GLU A 479 5.13 36.54 -14.30
C GLU A 479 5.01 36.90 -12.82
N LEU A 480 6.12 37.36 -12.25
CA LEU A 480 6.18 37.99 -10.95
C LEU A 480 5.61 39.40 -11.08
N LYS A 481 4.54 39.71 -10.33
CA LYS A 481 4.23 41.09 -9.96
C LYS A 481 4.49 41.28 -8.48
N ILE A 482 5.59 41.98 -8.19
CA ILE A 482 5.84 42.62 -6.91
C ILE A 482 5.26 44.02 -7.05
N ASP A 483 4.24 44.34 -6.24
CA ASP A 483 3.88 45.71 -5.93
C ASP A 483 3.93 45.88 -4.41
N ALA A 484 4.45 47.03 -3.99
CA ALA A 484 4.91 47.25 -2.62
C ALA A 484 3.97 48.16 -1.82
N LEU A 485 4.13 48.10 -0.50
CA LEU A 485 3.85 49.17 0.46
C LEU A 485 2.44 49.79 0.46
N GLN A 486 1.74 49.57 1.57
CA GLN A 486 1.32 50.72 2.39
C GLN A 486 1.34 50.39 3.88
N GLN A 487 1.91 51.31 4.66
CA GLN A 487 1.95 51.26 6.12
C GLN A 487 0.62 51.73 6.69
N THR A 488 0.26 51.26 7.89
CA THR A 488 -0.44 52.12 8.86
C THR A 488 -0.17 51.67 10.29
N THR A 489 0.08 52.65 11.16
CA THR A 489 0.51 52.51 12.56
C THR A 489 -0.63 52.73 13.55
N SER A 490 -0.66 51.96 14.65
CA SER A 490 -1.19 52.28 16.00
C SER A 490 -1.55 50.97 16.74
N GLN A 491 -1.51 50.83 18.07
CA GLN A 491 -0.87 51.61 19.15
C GLN A 491 -0.58 50.67 20.34
N LEU A 492 0.41 50.99 21.18
CA LEU A 492 0.65 50.36 22.50
C LEU A 492 -0.18 51.06 23.59
N PRO A 493 -0.52 50.38 24.72
CA PRO A 493 0.38 50.27 25.89
C PRO A 493 0.48 48.82 26.43
N LYS A 494 1.66 48.28 26.81
CA LYS A 494 2.58 48.61 27.93
C LYS A 494 2.02 48.33 29.34
N THR A 495 2.44 47.19 29.91
CA THR A 495 3.04 46.92 31.26
C THR A 495 3.01 45.39 31.47
N GLY A 496 4.02 44.71 32.04
CA GLY A 496 5.34 45.11 32.52
C GLY A 496 6.22 43.88 32.79
N GLU A 497 7.49 44.16 33.05
CA GLU A 497 8.68 43.36 33.39
C GLU A 497 8.47 42.06 34.23
N HIS A 498 9.39 41.09 34.29
CA HIS A 498 10.83 41.04 33.91
C HIS A 498 11.06 39.92 32.84
N THR A 499 12.23 39.38 32.48
CA THR A 499 13.61 39.41 33.04
C THR A 499 14.66 39.35 31.90
N LYS A 500 15.77 38.58 32.04
CA LYS A 500 16.84 38.39 31.04
C LYS A 500 17.38 36.96 31.06
N LEU A 501 17.73 36.44 29.89
CA LEU A 501 18.90 35.60 29.51
C LEU A 501 18.60 35.08 28.09
N GLY A 502 19.48 35.09 27.09
CA GLY A 502 20.88 35.50 27.02
C GLY A 502 21.63 34.57 26.05
N LEU A 503 22.29 35.14 25.03
CA LEU A 503 23.12 34.48 23.98
C LEU A 503 22.35 33.83 22.81
N ALA A 504 22.42 34.49 21.65
CA ALA A 504 22.19 33.91 20.34
C ALA A 504 23.32 34.28 19.37
N SER A 505 24.08 33.25 18.97
CA SER A 505 24.59 32.96 17.61
C SER A 505 25.19 34.07 16.73
N SER A 506 26.48 33.96 16.45
CA SER A 506 27.14 34.62 15.31
C SER A 506 26.65 34.07 13.95
N PRO A 507 26.63 34.88 12.88
CA PRO A 507 26.21 34.44 11.55
C PRO A 507 27.35 33.74 10.78
N ALA A 508 27.13 32.49 10.36
CA ALA A 508 28.05 31.77 9.48
C ALA A 508 27.81 32.12 8.00
N THR A 509 28.85 32.61 7.32
CA THR A 509 28.81 33.01 5.91
C THR A 509 28.81 31.82 4.96
N ILE A 510 27.77 31.67 4.14
CA ILE A 510 27.74 30.67 3.06
C ILE A 510 28.47 31.21 1.82
N LYS A 511 29.71 30.75 1.59
CA LYS A 511 30.39 30.92 0.29
C LYS A 511 29.92 29.85 -0.69
N ARG A 512 29.27 30.25 -1.79
CA ARG A 512 29.06 29.38 -2.96
C ARG A 512 30.37 29.22 -3.71
N PHE A 513 30.78 27.97 -3.98
CA PHE A 513 31.74 27.66 -5.02
C PHE A 513 30.99 27.35 -6.32
N THR A 514 31.28 28.09 -7.38
CA THR A 514 30.91 27.77 -8.76
C THR A 514 32.16 27.33 -9.51
N THR A 515 32.21 26.08 -9.93
CA THR A 515 33.31 25.54 -10.73
C THR A 515 32.88 25.41 -12.18
N THR A 516 33.25 26.39 -13.01
CA THR A 516 33.09 26.34 -14.47
C THR A 516 34.41 25.89 -15.09
N THR A 517 34.43 24.71 -15.72
CA THR A 517 35.57 24.24 -16.50
C THR A 517 35.23 24.25 -17.99
N ASN A 518 35.72 25.28 -18.70
CA ASN A 518 35.81 25.25 -20.15
C ASN A 518 36.85 24.22 -20.57
N LEU A 519 36.50 23.32 -21.49
CA LEU A 519 37.43 22.43 -22.17
C LEU A 519 37.66 22.97 -23.58
N ALA A 520 38.84 23.51 -23.81
CA ALA A 520 39.34 23.87 -25.14
C ALA A 520 40.56 22.99 -25.47
N ASP A 521 40.61 22.58 -26.73
CA ASP A 521 41.77 22.18 -27.53
C ASP A 521 42.85 21.27 -26.93
N ASN A 522 42.87 20.01 -27.42
CA ASN A 522 44.13 19.36 -27.79
C ASN A 522 43.93 18.28 -28.87
N GLN A 523 43.83 18.71 -30.14
CA GLN A 523 43.98 17.81 -31.30
C GLN A 523 45.46 17.68 -31.67
N SER A 524 46.13 16.58 -31.26
CA SER A 524 47.43 16.20 -31.86
C SER A 524 47.87 14.75 -31.64
N ALA A 525 47.24 13.98 -30.75
CA ALA A 525 47.74 12.67 -30.32
C ALA A 525 46.86 11.46 -30.72
N PHE A 526 46.53 11.29 -32.01
CA PHE A 526 46.14 9.99 -32.59
C PHE A 526 46.25 10.00 -34.12
N LYS A 527 47.42 9.65 -34.66
CA LYS A 527 47.57 9.20 -36.05
C LYS A 527 48.42 7.93 -36.11
N ASN A 528 47.95 6.98 -36.91
CA ASN A 528 48.59 5.74 -37.33
C ASN A 528 48.97 4.72 -36.24
N THR A 529 48.12 3.71 -36.06
CA THR A 529 48.30 2.38 -36.70
C THR A 529 47.04 1.53 -36.45
N GLN A 530 46.29 1.12 -37.47
CA GLN A 530 45.51 -0.14 -37.58
C GLN A 530 44.74 -0.23 -38.92
N PRO A 531 45.32 -0.83 -39.98
CA PRO A 531 44.55 -1.26 -41.15
C PRO A 531 44.03 -2.72 -41.04
N SER A 532 44.67 -3.57 -40.23
CA SER A 532 44.53 -5.03 -40.31
C SER A 532 43.47 -5.69 -39.42
N LYS A 533 42.64 -4.91 -38.69
CA LYS A 533 41.53 -5.48 -37.87
C LYS A 533 40.13 -5.29 -38.47
N ILE A 534 39.97 -4.50 -39.53
CA ILE A 534 38.65 -4.16 -40.10
C ILE A 534 38.13 -5.29 -41.01
N GLU A 535 39.01 -5.91 -41.80
CA GLU A 535 38.69 -6.97 -42.78
C GLU A 535 38.11 -8.25 -42.13
N GLY A 536 38.52 -8.54 -40.88
CA GLY A 536 37.91 -9.60 -40.07
C GLY A 536 36.52 -9.24 -39.54
N LEU A 537 36.27 -7.95 -39.26
CA LEU A 537 35.00 -7.46 -38.72
C LEU A 537 33.89 -7.51 -39.79
N GLU A 538 34.21 -7.14 -41.02
CA GLU A 538 33.28 -7.16 -42.16
C GLU A 538 32.77 -8.58 -42.48
N ASN A 539 33.67 -9.58 -42.41
CA ASN A 539 33.34 -11.00 -42.51
C ASN A 539 32.50 -11.54 -41.33
N ILE A 540 32.52 -10.89 -40.17
CA ILE A 540 31.68 -11.24 -39.01
C ILE A 540 30.30 -10.58 -39.14
N ILE A 541 30.25 -9.28 -39.48
CA ILE A 541 29.02 -8.53 -39.74
C ILE A 541 28.22 -9.20 -40.87
N THR A 542 28.87 -9.57 -41.96
CA THR A 542 28.23 -10.27 -43.10
C THR A 542 27.65 -11.62 -42.69
N ARG A 543 28.33 -12.39 -41.83
CA ARG A 543 27.80 -13.67 -41.30
C ARG A 543 26.63 -13.48 -40.33
N ALA A 544 26.67 -12.44 -39.49
CA ALA A 544 25.55 -12.09 -38.62
C ALA A 544 24.33 -11.65 -39.45
N TRP A 545 24.53 -10.76 -40.43
CA TRP A 545 23.49 -10.28 -41.34
C TRP A 545 22.84 -11.40 -42.16
N ASN A 546 23.64 -12.32 -42.71
CA ASN A 546 23.12 -13.47 -43.45
C ASN A 546 22.33 -14.45 -42.55
N ARG A 547 22.70 -14.60 -41.27
CA ARG A 547 21.89 -15.36 -40.30
C ARG A 547 20.57 -14.67 -39.98
N ILE A 548 20.56 -13.34 -39.79
CA ILE A 548 19.34 -12.55 -39.59
C ILE A 548 18.43 -12.67 -40.82
N LYS A 549 18.98 -12.54 -42.04
CA LYS A 549 18.26 -12.64 -43.31
C LYS A 549 17.69 -14.05 -43.57
N SER A 550 18.44 -15.10 -43.21
CA SER A 550 17.94 -16.48 -43.26
C SER A 550 16.81 -16.70 -42.26
N PHE A 551 16.91 -16.15 -41.05
CA PHE A 551 15.89 -16.25 -40.01
C PHE A 551 14.61 -15.52 -40.40
N THR A 552 14.69 -14.29 -40.93
CA THR A 552 13.51 -13.58 -41.45
C THR A 552 12.92 -14.26 -42.67
N GLY A 553 13.74 -14.88 -43.53
CA GLY A 553 13.28 -15.76 -44.62
C GLY A 553 12.44 -16.93 -44.10
N SER A 554 12.96 -17.72 -43.16
CA SER A 554 12.23 -18.87 -42.60
C SER A 554 11.01 -18.46 -41.76
N LEU A 555 11.03 -17.31 -41.09
CA LEU A 555 9.84 -16.74 -40.47
C LEU A 555 8.76 -16.42 -41.51
N ASN A 556 9.15 -15.79 -42.62
CA ASN A 556 8.22 -15.39 -43.68
C ASN A 556 7.63 -16.62 -44.40
N GLU A 557 8.46 -17.61 -44.75
CA GLU A 557 8.02 -18.89 -45.32
C GLU A 557 7.03 -19.62 -44.39
N LYS A 558 7.35 -19.69 -43.09
CA LYS A 558 6.47 -20.35 -42.11
C LYS A 558 5.16 -19.60 -41.93
N PHE A 559 5.20 -18.27 -41.82
CA PHE A 559 4.03 -17.40 -41.71
C PHE A 559 3.11 -17.49 -42.95
N ILE A 560 3.70 -17.58 -44.14
CA ILE A 560 2.96 -17.80 -45.40
C ILE A 560 2.36 -19.21 -45.47
N SER A 561 3.07 -20.23 -45.00
CA SER A 561 2.59 -21.63 -45.03
C SER A 561 1.46 -21.91 -44.03
N GLU A 562 1.45 -21.21 -42.88
CA GLU A 562 0.48 -21.43 -41.80
C GLU A 562 -0.76 -20.50 -41.91
N ASN A 563 -0.73 -19.44 -42.74
CA ASN A 563 -1.84 -18.50 -42.96
C ASN A 563 -2.17 -18.25 -44.45
N ASN A 564 -2.76 -19.25 -45.12
CA ASN A 564 -3.27 -19.09 -46.49
C ASN A 564 -4.40 -18.05 -46.65
N GLY A 565 -4.97 -17.52 -45.56
CA GLY A 565 -6.10 -16.58 -45.57
C GLY A 565 -5.76 -15.09 -45.38
N SER A 566 -4.49 -14.71 -45.18
CA SER A 566 -4.13 -13.32 -44.80
C SER A 566 -2.96 -12.71 -45.58
N LYS A 567 -2.87 -12.97 -46.89
CA LYS A 567 -1.81 -12.40 -47.76
C LYS A 567 -1.83 -10.87 -47.93
N GLU A 568 -2.85 -10.17 -47.43
CA GLU A 568 -3.00 -8.70 -47.50
C GLU A 568 -2.83 -7.98 -46.15
N ARG A 569 -2.33 -8.65 -45.09
CA ARG A 569 -2.06 -8.02 -43.78
C ARG A 569 -0.57 -8.00 -43.44
#